data_AF-E9FGY3-F1
#
_entry.id   AF-E9FGY3-F1
#
_cell.length_a   1.000
_cell.length_b   1.000
_cell.length_c   1.000
_cell.angle_alpha   90.00
_cell.angle_beta   90.00
_cell.angle_gamma   90.00
#
_symmetry.space_group_name_H-M   'P 1'
#
loop_
_entity.id
_entity.type
_entity.pdbx_description
1 polymer ?
#
loop_
_entity_poly.entity_id
_entity_poly.type
_entity_poly.pdbx_seq_one_letter_code
_entity_poly.pdbx_strand_id
1 'polypeptide(L)' 'MKLLYTDIRTSLTEILTREAEELVAVGKRVFYIAPNSLSFEKERAVLECLSQQASFAITVTRFAQMARYLVLN' A
#
# COMPACT_ATOMS: atom_id res chain seq x y z
N MET A 1 -7.64 -1.95 14.64
CA MET A 1 -7.30 -2.96 13.61
C MET A 1 -8.55 -3.26 12.82
N LYS A 2 -8.51 -3.17 11.48
CA LYS A 2 -9.65 -3.42 10.58
C LYS A 2 -9.29 -4.61 9.70
N LEU A 3 -10.16 -5.61 9.63
CA LEU A 3 -10.02 -6.75 8.72
C LEU A 3 -10.95 -6.51 7.52
N LEU A 4 -10.40 -6.56 6.32
CA LEU A 4 -11.15 -6.45 5.07
C LEU A 4 -11.12 -7.79 4.35
N TYR A 5 -12.31 -8.28 4.00
CA TYR A 5 -12.49 -9.47 3.17
C TYR A 5 -13.29 -9.08 1.94
N THR A 6 -12.86 -9.55 0.78
CA THR A 6 -13.52 -9.31 -0.51
C THR A 6 -13.81 -10.64 -1.18
N ASP A 7 -14.85 -10.65 -2.02
CA ASP A 7 -15.03 -11.73 -2.97
C ASP A 7 -13.83 -11.80 -3.94
N ILE A 8 -13.56 -12.98 -4.51
CA ILE A 8 -12.44 -13.19 -5.43
C ILE A 8 -12.49 -12.29 -6.67
N ARG A 9 -13.68 -11.81 -7.05
CA ARG A 9 -13.90 -10.92 -8.20
C ARG A 9 -13.66 -9.45 -7.86
N THR A 10 -13.59 -9.09 -6.58
CA THR A 10 -13.39 -7.72 -6.14
C THR A 10 -11.94 -7.50 -5.78
N SER A 11 -11.28 -6.56 -6.45
CA SER A 11 -9.87 -6.24 -6.22
C SER A 11 -9.68 -5.61 -4.84
N LEU A 12 -9.13 -6.38 -3.90
CA LEU A 12 -8.72 -5.84 -2.60
C LEU A 12 -7.69 -4.72 -2.76
N THR A 13 -6.84 -4.81 -3.78
CA THR A 13 -5.82 -3.79 -4.09
C THR A 13 -6.47 -2.42 -4.32
N GLU A 14 -7.52 -2.34 -5.15
CA GLU A 14 -8.21 -1.09 -5.47
C GLU A 14 -8.88 -0.45 -4.24
N ILE A 15 -9.47 -1.27 -3.37
CA ILE A 15 -10.10 -0.78 -2.14
C ILE A 15 -9.04 -0.21 -1.21
N LEU A 16 -7.92 -0.92 -1.03
CA LEU A 16 -6.84 -0.50 -0.14
C LEU A 16 -6.10 0.72 -0.67
N THR A 17 -5.92 0.86 -1.99
CA THR A 17 -5.28 2.05 -2.59
C THR A 17 -6.14 3.29 -2.39
N ARG A 18 -7.46 3.19 -2.55
CA ARG A 18 -8.38 4.30 -2.27
C ARG A 18 -8.37 4.70 -0.79
N GLU A 19 -8.43 3.73 0.13
CA GLU A 19 -8.35 4.02 1.56
C GLU A 19 -7.00 4.67 1.93
N ALA A 20 -5.91 4.27 1.28
CA ALA A 20 -4.61 4.89 1.44
C ALA A 20 -4.59 6.36 0.95
N GLU A 21 -5.20 6.67 -0.20
CA GLU A 21 -5.32 8.04 -0.70
C GLU A 21 -6.14 8.93 0.24
N GLU A 22 -7.25 8.43 0.79
CA GLU A 22 -8.07 9.14 1.78
C GLU A 22 -7.28 9.42 3.08
N LEU A 23 -6.45 8.46 3.53
CA LEU A 23 -5.58 8.64 4.69
C LEU A 23 -4.46 9.66 4.44
N VAL A 24 -3.90 9.69 3.23
CA VAL A 24 -2.89 10.69 2.84
C VAL A 24 -3.51 12.08 2.74
N ALA A 25 -4.74 12.21 2.24
CA ALA A 25 -5.44 13.48 2.15
C ALA A 25 -5.65 14.14 3.52
N VAL A 26 -5.73 13.35 4.60
CA VAL A 26 -5.79 13.83 5.99
C VAL A 26 -4.40 13.94 6.67
N GLY A 27 -3.32 13.88 5.88
CA GLY A 27 -1.94 14.11 6.34
C GLY A 27 -1.24 12.90 6.96
N LYS A 28 -1.77 11.68 6.81
CA LYS A 28 -1.12 10.46 7.34
C LYS A 28 -0.13 9.88 6.34
N ARG A 29 0.94 9.28 6.87
CA ARG A 29 1.88 8.47 6.08
C ARG A 29 1.41 7.02 6.06
N VAL A 30 1.36 6.41 4.86
CA VAL A 30 0.82 5.06 4.65
C VAL A 30 1.93 4.14 4.17
N PHE A 31 2.04 2.97 4.81
CA PHE A 31 2.93 1.89 4.38
C PHE A 31 2.09 0.72 3.87
N TYR A 32 2.18 0.43 2.58
CA TYR A 32 1.57 -0.75 1.98
C TYR A 32 2.58 -1.90 2.03
N ILE A 33 2.27 -2.94 2.80
CA ILE A 33 3.18 -4.08 3.01
C ILE A 33 2.75 -5.24 2.13
N ALA A 34 3.48 -5.48 1.04
CA ALA A 34 3.22 -6.61 0.16
C ALA A 34 3.87 -7.91 0.70
N PRO A 35 3.19 -9.07 0.56
CA PRO A 35 3.76 -10.37 0.92
C PRO A 35 4.91 -10.75 -0.03
N ASN A 36 5.94 -11.41 0.51
CA ASN A 36 7.19 -11.70 -0.20
C ASN A 36 7.03 -12.56 -1.47
N SER A 37 6.01 -13.41 -1.55
CA SER A 37 5.78 -14.36 -2.66
C SER A 37 5.14 -13.72 -3.89
N LEU A 38 4.46 -12.58 -3.74
CA LEU A 38 3.76 -11.87 -4.81
C LEU A 38 4.20 -10.41 -4.92
N SER A 39 5.36 -10.10 -4.31
CA SER A 39 5.71 -8.73 -3.99
C SER A 39 5.81 -7.85 -5.23
N PHE A 40 6.43 -8.32 -6.32
CA PHE A 40 6.65 -7.45 -7.48
C PHE A 40 5.36 -7.15 -8.26
N GLU A 41 4.55 -8.19 -8.52
CA GLU A 41 3.27 -8.01 -9.22
C GLU A 41 2.27 -7.23 -8.37
N LYS A 42 2.23 -7.46 -7.05
CA LYS A 42 1.37 -6.70 -6.14
C LYS A 42 1.86 -5.28 -5.93
N GLU A 43 3.17 -5.07 -5.82
CA GLU A 43 3.78 -3.73 -5.77
C GLU A 43 3.39 -2.95 -7.02
N ARG A 44 3.56 -3.54 -8.20
CA ARG A 44 3.17 -2.95 -9.47
C ARG A 44 1.66 -2.65 -9.54
N ALA A 45 0.81 -3.62 -9.20
CA ALA A 45 -0.64 -3.42 -9.23
C ALA A 45 -1.11 -2.29 -8.30
N VAL A 46 -0.49 -2.17 -7.12
CA VAL A 46 -0.76 -1.04 -6.21
C VAL A 46 -0.36 0.27 -6.86
N LEU A 47 0.85 0.35 -7.43
CA LEU A 47 1.32 1.57 -8.10
C LEU A 47 0.45 1.95 -9.30
N GLU A 48 -0.06 0.98 -10.06
CA GLU A 48 -0.98 1.19 -11.18
C GLU A 48 -2.36 1.69 -10.73
N CYS A 49 -2.84 1.28 -9.55
CA CYS A 49 -4.10 1.76 -8.98
C CYS A 49 -4.00 3.13 -8.30
N LEU A 50 -2.79 3.63 -8.01
CA LEU A 50 -2.60 4.94 -7.39
C LEU A 50 -2.65 6.04 -8.45
N SER A 51 -3.57 6.98 -8.26
CA SER A 51 -3.80 8.07 -9.21
C SER A 51 -2.56 8.94 -9.46
N GLN A 52 -1.69 9.07 -8.44
CA GLN A 52 -0.47 9.87 -8.50
C GLN A 52 0.81 9.11 -8.88
N GLN A 53 0.75 7.85 -9.35
CA GLN A 53 1.87 7.01 -9.81
C GLN A 53 3.02 6.75 -8.80
N ALA A 54 3.31 7.66 -7.85
CA ALA A 54 4.09 7.51 -6.63
C ALA A 54 4.01 8.84 -5.84
N SER A 55 3.27 8.86 -4.73
CA SER A 55 3.37 9.94 -3.74
C SER A 55 4.32 9.50 -2.64
N PHE A 56 5.24 10.38 -2.20
CA PHE A 56 6.12 10.11 -1.04
C PHE A 56 5.36 9.73 0.24
N ALA A 57 4.06 10.04 0.31
CA ALA A 57 3.20 9.72 1.43
C ALA A 57 2.74 8.24 1.46
N ILE A 58 2.73 7.53 0.32
CA ILE A 58 2.37 6.10 0.23
C ILE A 58 3.61 5.31 -0.15
N THR A 59 4.18 4.58 0.80
CA THR A 59 5.35 3.73 0.57
C THR A 59 4.93 2.28 0.41
N VAL A 60 5.16 1.70 -0.77
CA VAL A 60 4.95 0.27 -1.00
C VAL A 60 6.26 -0.46 -0.69
N THR A 61 6.23 -1.41 0.24
CA THR A 61 7.43 -2.15 0.66
C THR A 61 7.09 -3.53 1.21
N ARG A 62 8.09 -4.27 1.68
CA ARG A 62 7.94 -5.59 2.30
C ARG A 62 8.23 -5.50 3.79
N PHE A 63 7.67 -6.42 4.56
CA PHE A 63 7.80 -6.40 6.02
C PHE A 63 9.27 -6.36 6.48
N ALA A 64 10.13 -7.20 5.90
CA ALA A 64 11.55 -7.26 6.23
C ALA A 64 12.32 -5.96 5.91
N GLN A 65 11.79 -5.13 5.01
CA GLN A 65 12.42 -3.90 4.56
C GLN A 65 11.84 -2.66 5.27
N MET A 66 10.64 -2.77 5.83
CA MET A 66 9.93 -1.68 6.52
C MET A 66 10.77 -1.05 7.64
N ALA A 67 11.51 -1.84 8.41
CA ALA A 67 12.35 -1.36 9.50
C ALA A 67 13.34 -0.26 9.07
N ARG A 68 13.82 -0.29 7.81
CA ARG A 68 14.74 0.72 7.29
C ARG A 68 14.11 2.11 7.19
N TYR A 69 12.80 2.19 6.96
CA TYR A 69 12.08 3.46 6.87
C TYR A 69 11.76 4.07 8.24
N LEU A 70 11.92 3.31 9.33
CA LEU A 70 11.69 3.79 10.70
C LEU A 70 12.96 4.34 11.36
N VAL A 71 14.14 3.94 10.87
CA VAL A 71 15.44 4.36 11.40
C VAL A 71 15.98 5.59 10.66
N LEU A 72 15.52 5.84 9.44
CA LEU A 72 15.83 7.04 8.66
C LEU A 72 14.93 8.21 9.12
N ASN A 73 15.22 8.78 10.29
CA ASN A 73 14.67 10.04 10.78
C ASN A 73 15.80 10.90 11.34
#